data_AF-A0A172WG15-F1
#
_entry.id   AF-A0A172WG15-F1
#
_cell.length_a   1.000
_cell.length_b   1.000
_cell.length_c   1.000
_cell.angle_alpha   90.00
_cell.angle_beta   90.00
_cell.angle_gamma   90.00
#
_symmetry.space_group_name_H-M   'P 1'
#
loop_
_entity.id
_entity.type
_entity.pdbx_description
1 polymer ?
#
loop_
_entity_poly.entity_id
_entity_poly.type
_entity_poly.pdbx_seq_one_letter_code
_entity_poly.pdbx_strand_id
1 'polypeptide(L)'
;MRLVEEIKSKQNSDGSFPAIIIDDYPKQEGELFYWEFSKAAETGLAIIALLEAGESPDSDVIAKATEFLRKNETEDHWTSTVYLYWEETRINLVKESPSIVATAYAVVALSRLDTTSPGNRNG
;
A
#
# COMPACT_ATOMS: atom_id res chain seq x y z
N MET A 1 -14.41 -10.78 -15.08
CA MET A 1 -13.75 -9.92 -14.08
C MET A 1 -12.21 -9.98 -14.23
N ARG A 2 -11.66 -9.60 -15.40
CA ARG A 2 -10.23 -9.79 -15.72
C ARG A 2 -9.30 -8.90 -14.88
N LEU A 3 -9.71 -7.66 -14.63
CA LEU A 3 -8.93 -6.68 -13.86
C LEU A 3 -8.79 -7.08 -12.38
N VAL A 4 -9.79 -7.74 -11.80
CA VAL A 4 -9.73 -8.21 -10.41
C VAL A 4 -8.75 -9.37 -10.28
N GLU A 5 -8.80 -10.34 -11.19
CA GLU A 5 -7.81 -11.42 -11.23
C GLU A 5 -6.39 -10.89 -11.50
N GLU A 6 -6.27 -9.85 -12.32
CA GLU A 6 -5.00 -9.17 -12.53
C GLU A 6 -4.46 -8.55 -11.24
N ILE A 7 -5.29 -7.83 -10.49
CA ILE A 7 -4.90 -7.30 -9.16
C ILE A 7 -4.45 -8.45 -8.27
N LYS A 8 -5.28 -9.48 -8.05
CA LYS A 8 -4.94 -10.63 -7.19
C LYS A 8 -3.61 -11.28 -7.58
N SER A 9 -3.33 -11.40 -8.88
CA SER A 9 -2.10 -12.01 -9.39
C SER A 9 -0.82 -11.25 -9.01
N LYS A 10 -0.94 -9.98 -8.56
CA LYS A 10 0.19 -9.16 -8.10
C LYS A 10 0.47 -9.29 -6.61
N GLN A 11 -0.34 -10.03 -5.84
CA GLN A 11 -0.07 -10.20 -4.40
C GLN A 11 1.27 -10.93 -4.18
N ASN A 12 2.13 -10.33 -3.37
CA ASN A 12 3.40 -10.91 -2.97
C ASN A 12 3.19 -12.05 -1.95
N SER A 13 4.20 -12.89 -1.75
CA SER A 13 4.15 -13.98 -0.78
C SER A 13 3.97 -13.52 0.67
N ASP A 14 4.35 -12.28 0.99
CA ASP A 14 4.17 -11.66 2.32
C ASP A 14 2.76 -11.05 2.51
N GLY A 15 1.87 -11.18 1.52
CA GLY A 15 0.51 -10.63 1.54
C GLY A 15 0.40 -9.22 0.99
N SER A 16 1.52 -8.49 0.83
CA SER A 16 1.52 -7.13 0.30
C SER A 16 1.23 -7.07 -1.20
N PHE A 17 0.86 -5.88 -1.67
CA PHE A 17 0.86 -5.54 -3.09
C PHE A 17 2.08 -4.67 -3.43
N PRO A 18 2.62 -4.78 -4.67
CA PRO A 18 3.83 -4.08 -5.06
C PRO A 18 3.60 -2.57 -5.05
N ALA A 19 4.54 -1.83 -4.45
CA ALA A 19 4.59 -0.39 -4.57
C ALA A 19 4.93 -0.04 -6.04
N ILE A 20 4.06 0.70 -6.73
CA ILE A 20 4.28 0.97 -8.16
C ILE A 20 5.25 2.13 -8.30
N ILE A 21 6.37 1.86 -8.97
CA ILE A 21 7.27 2.91 -9.47
C ILE A 21 6.58 3.55 -10.66
N ILE A 22 6.11 4.78 -10.50
CA ILE A 22 5.71 5.60 -11.64
C ILE A 22 6.94 6.43 -12.06
N ASP A 23 7.69 5.94 -13.05
CA ASP A 23 8.77 6.70 -13.74
C ASP A 23 8.14 7.71 -14.72
N ASP A 24 7.15 8.48 -14.26
CA ASP A 24 6.40 9.42 -15.10
C ASP A 24 6.99 10.83 -15.08
N TYR A 25 8.08 11.07 -14.33
CA TYR A 25 8.76 12.35 -14.34
C TYR A 25 9.80 12.41 -15.46
N PRO A 26 9.65 13.31 -16.45
CA PRO A 26 10.65 13.47 -17.50
C PRO A 26 11.98 13.88 -16.87
N LYS A 27 13.03 13.08 -17.11
CA LYS A 27 14.39 13.34 -16.64
C LYS A 27 14.94 14.56 -17.39
N GLN A 28 14.92 15.72 -16.76
CA GLN A 28 15.74 16.85 -17.20
C GLN A 28 17.11 16.75 -16.53
N GLU A 29 18.20 17.00 -17.27
CA GLU A 29 19.56 17.02 -16.73
C GLU A 29 19.64 17.99 -15.53
N GLY A 30 20.15 17.51 -14.39
CA GLY A 30 20.42 18.32 -13.20
C GLY A 30 19.31 18.38 -12.15
N GLU A 31 18.20 17.65 -12.33
CA GLU A 31 17.09 17.67 -11.37
C GLU A 31 17.26 16.68 -10.20
N LEU A 32 16.67 17.04 -9.06
CA LEU A 32 16.49 16.17 -7.90
C LEU A 32 15.26 15.28 -8.15
N PHE A 33 15.46 13.96 -8.11
CA PHE A 33 14.37 13.00 -8.21
C PHE A 33 13.88 12.60 -6.83
N TYR A 34 12.56 12.60 -6.66
CA TYR A 34 11.87 12.14 -5.45
C TYR A 34 10.93 11.00 -5.83
N TRP A 35 11.12 9.84 -5.20
CA TRP A 35 10.16 8.75 -5.23
C TRP A 35 9.75 8.37 -3.81
N GLU A 36 8.46 8.17 -3.60
CA GLU A 36 7.92 7.63 -2.36
C GLU A 36 7.27 6.28 -2.64
N PHE A 37 7.64 5.27 -1.86
CA PHE A 37 7.12 3.90 -2.00
C PHE A 37 6.53 3.44 -0.69
N SER A 38 5.29 2.93 -0.69
CA SER A 38 4.73 2.34 0.52
C SER A 38 3.94 1.09 0.22
N LYS A 39 4.55 -0.09 0.42
CA LYS A 39 3.79 -1.36 0.33
C LYS A 39 2.49 -1.34 1.12
N ALA A 40 2.42 -0.59 2.23
CA ALA A 40 1.19 -0.41 2.99
C ALA A 40 0.13 0.41 2.24
N ALA A 41 0.49 1.53 1.60
CA ALA A 41 -0.45 2.30 0.78
C ALA A 41 -1.03 1.45 -0.36
N GLU A 42 -0.18 0.79 -1.15
CA GLU A 42 -0.61 -0.04 -2.27
C GLU A 42 -1.40 -1.27 -1.82
N THR A 43 -1.06 -1.87 -0.68
CA THR A 43 -1.86 -2.97 -0.12
C THR A 43 -3.24 -2.49 0.34
N GLY A 44 -3.32 -1.32 0.99
CA GLY A 44 -4.60 -0.71 1.38
C GLY A 44 -5.49 -0.41 0.17
N LEU A 45 -4.91 0.17 -0.89
CA LEU A 45 -5.60 0.41 -2.16
C LEU A 45 -6.10 -0.87 -2.82
N ALA A 46 -5.29 -1.93 -2.84
CA ALA A 46 -5.67 -3.22 -3.41
C ALA A 46 -6.84 -3.84 -2.64
N ILE A 47 -6.82 -3.83 -1.30
CA ILE A 47 -7.95 -4.29 -0.47
C ILE A 47 -9.22 -3.50 -0.83
N ILE A 48 -9.14 -2.17 -0.84
CA ILE A 48 -10.26 -1.29 -1.19
C ILE A 48 -10.84 -1.65 -2.56
N ALA A 49 -9.99 -1.76 -3.59
CA ALA A 49 -10.43 -2.06 -4.95
C ALA A 49 -11.08 -3.45 -5.06
N LEU A 50 -10.51 -4.46 -4.41
CA LEU A 50 -11.05 -5.82 -4.42
C LEU A 50 -12.41 -5.89 -3.71
N LEU A 51 -12.55 -5.25 -2.55
CA LEU A 51 -13.82 -5.19 -1.83
C LEU A 51 -14.91 -4.49 -2.64
N GLU A 52 -14.61 -3.33 -3.26
CA GLU A 52 -15.55 -2.60 -4.13
C GLU A 52 -15.92 -3.39 -5.39
N ALA A 53 -15.03 -4.27 -5.84
CA ALA A 53 -15.32 -5.18 -6.95
C ALA A 53 -16.13 -6.43 -6.53
N GLY A 54 -16.50 -6.54 -5.25
CA GLY A 54 -17.31 -7.63 -4.70
C GLY A 54 -16.50 -8.87 -4.28
N GLU A 55 -15.17 -8.76 -4.15
CA GLU A 55 -14.38 -9.82 -3.54
C GLU A 55 -14.81 -10.03 -2.09
N SER A 56 -14.91 -11.30 -1.67
CA SER A 56 -15.28 -11.61 -0.29
C SER A 56 -14.24 -11.02 0.69
N PRO A 57 -14.68 -10.33 1.77
CA PRO A 57 -13.81 -9.93 2.87
C PRO A 57 -13.04 -11.10 3.50
N ASP A 58 -13.61 -12.31 3.43
CA ASP A 58 -13.04 -13.54 3.99
C ASP A 58 -12.16 -14.31 2.98
N SER A 59 -11.91 -13.76 1.79
CA SER A 59 -11.05 -14.41 0.79
C SER A 59 -9.59 -14.46 1.24
N ASP A 60 -8.86 -15.49 0.83
CA ASP A 60 -7.43 -15.66 1.18
C ASP A 60 -6.57 -14.45 0.79
N VAL A 61 -6.89 -13.81 -0.34
CA VAL A 61 -6.16 -12.63 -0.82
C VAL A 61 -6.36 -11.43 0.13
N ILE A 62 -7.59 -11.19 0.58
CA ILE A 62 -7.90 -10.13 1.54
C ILE A 62 -7.31 -10.44 2.91
N ALA A 63 -7.43 -11.68 3.38
CA ALA A 63 -6.93 -12.10 4.68
C ALA A 63 -5.41 -11.88 4.80
N LYS A 64 -4.63 -12.31 3.79
CA LYS A 64 -3.17 -12.12 3.76
C LYS A 64 -2.77 -10.66 3.68
N ALA A 65 -3.48 -9.86 2.88
CA ALA A 65 -3.23 -8.42 2.76
C ALA A 65 -3.52 -7.68 4.07
N THR A 66 -4.58 -8.10 4.76
CA THR A 66 -4.96 -7.56 6.08
C THR A 66 -3.93 -7.89 7.14
N GLU A 67 -3.45 -9.14 7.17
CA GLU A 67 -2.38 -9.58 8.07
C GLU A 67 -1.10 -8.77 7.81
N PHE A 68 -0.73 -8.56 6.54
CA PHE A 68 0.39 -7.71 6.19
C PHE A 68 0.24 -6.30 6.77
N LEU A 69 -0.91 -5.63 6.57
CA LEU A 69 -1.11 -4.28 7.10
C LEU A 69 -0.99 -4.25 8.63
N ARG A 70 -1.70 -5.12 9.35
CA ARG A 70 -1.68 -5.17 10.83
C ARG A 70 -0.27 -5.45 11.38
N LYS A 71 0.53 -6.26 10.69
CA LYS A 71 1.90 -6.57 11.10
C LYS A 71 2.89 -5.41 10.90
N ASN A 72 2.60 -4.51 9.96
CA ASN A 72 3.52 -3.42 9.58
C ASN A 72 3.08 -2.04 10.13
N GLU A 73 2.05 -2.00 10.98
CA GLU A 73 1.73 -0.80 11.76
C GLU A 73 2.86 -0.53 12.78
N THR A 74 3.35 0.70 12.82
CA THR A 74 4.38 1.15 13.77
C THR A 74 3.88 2.39 14.47
N GLU A 75 3.75 2.39 15.80
CA GLU A 75 3.34 3.58 16.59
C GLU A 75 2.19 4.38 15.94
N ASP A 76 1.09 3.69 15.63
CA ASP A 76 -0.14 4.23 15.04
C ASP A 76 -0.01 4.83 13.62
N HIS A 77 1.04 4.46 12.87
CA HIS A 77 1.21 4.86 11.47
C HIS A 77 1.80 3.74 10.61
N TRP A 78 1.72 3.94 9.30
CA TRP A 78 2.47 3.16 8.31
C TRP A 78 3.52 4.04 7.65
N THR A 79 4.61 3.41 7.24
CA THR A 79 5.76 4.10 6.67
C THR A 79 5.73 4.09 5.15
N SER A 80 6.51 5.01 4.58
CA SER A 80 6.96 4.95 3.20
C SER A 80 8.48 5.03 3.17
N THR A 81 9.07 4.43 2.15
CA THR A 81 10.47 4.60 1.84
C THR A 81 10.58 5.69 0.78
N VAL A 82 11.30 6.76 1.13
CA VAL A 82 11.62 7.85 0.21
C VAL A 82 12.99 7.59 -0.40
N TYR A 83 13.05 7.68 -1.72
CA TYR A 83 14.27 7.66 -2.51
C TYR A 83 14.50 9.05 -3.09
N LEU A 84 15.59 9.65 -2.69
CA LEU A 84 16.10 10.87 -3.28
C LEU A 84 17.32 10.53 -4.11
N TYR A 85 17.24 10.79 -5.41
CA TYR A 85 18.37 10.66 -6.33
C TYR A 85 18.76 12.03 -6.84
N TRP A 86 20.05 12.36 -6.70
CA TRP A 86 20.61 13.60 -7.24
C TRP A 86 21.72 13.27 -8.24
N GLU A 87 21.46 13.52 -9.52
CA GLU A 87 22.37 13.15 -10.63
C GLU A 87 23.77 13.75 -10.47
N GLU A 88 23.85 15.02 -10.09
CA GLU A 88 25.12 15.76 -9.99
C GLU A 88 26.09 15.16 -8.96
N THR A 89 25.57 14.51 -7.91
CA THR A 89 26.40 13.97 -6.83
C THR A 89 26.32 12.46 -6.68
N ARG A 90 25.46 11.79 -7.46
CA ARG A 90 25.17 10.35 -7.34
C ARG A 90 24.75 9.93 -5.93
N ILE A 91 24.18 10.86 -5.15
CA ILE A 91 23.67 10.56 -3.82
C ILE A 91 22.34 9.81 -3.97
N ASN A 92 22.24 8.69 -3.25
CA ASN A 92 21.00 7.95 -3.04
C ASN A 92 20.68 8.01 -1.55
N LEU A 93 19.69 8.82 -1.15
CA LEU A 93 19.17 8.76 0.21
C LEU A 93 17.92 7.89 0.20
N VAL A 94 17.99 6.78 0.94
CA VAL A 94 16.85 5.90 1.21
C VAL A 94 16.51 6.05 2.67
N LYS A 95 15.33 6.61 2.97
CA LYS A 95 14.86 6.78 4.34
C LYS A 95 13.44 6.28 4.46
N GLU A 96 13.21 5.42 5.44
CA GLU A 96 11.87 5.09 5.90
C GLU A 96 11.36 6.20 6.82
N SER A 97 10.15 6.67 6.58
CA SER A 97 9.50 7.69 7.39
C SER A 97 8.01 7.43 7.53
N PRO A 98 7.37 7.90 8.62
CA PRO A 98 5.92 7.93 8.73
C PRO A 98 5.29 8.56 7.49
N SER A 99 4.27 7.91 6.91
CA SER A 99 3.59 8.37 5.71
C SER A 99 2.10 8.53 5.98
N ILE A 100 1.61 9.76 5.82
CA ILE A 100 0.17 10.06 5.95
C ILE A 100 -0.65 9.33 4.89
N VAL A 101 -0.09 9.16 3.68
CA VAL A 101 -0.76 8.46 2.56
C VAL A 101 -0.88 6.98 2.88
N ALA A 102 0.22 6.35 3.31
CA ALA A 102 0.21 4.94 3.74
C ALA A 102 -0.79 4.70 4.87
N THR A 103 -0.75 5.58 5.88
CA THR A 103 -1.63 5.50 7.04
C THR A 103 -3.09 5.66 6.66
N ALA A 104 -3.43 6.64 5.82
CA ALA A 104 -4.81 6.86 5.38
C ALA A 104 -5.39 5.65 4.62
N TYR A 105 -4.63 5.08 3.68
CA TYR A 105 -5.09 3.92 2.92
C TYR A 105 -5.19 2.66 3.78
N ALA A 106 -4.23 2.42 4.67
CA ALA A 106 -4.28 1.30 5.60
C ALA A 106 -5.50 1.40 6.52
N VAL A 107 -5.74 2.58 7.12
CA VAL A 107 -6.89 2.82 8.01
C VAL A 107 -8.22 2.61 7.28
N VAL A 108 -8.38 3.15 6.07
CA VAL A 108 -9.63 2.97 5.29
C VAL A 108 -9.84 1.50 4.92
N ALA A 109 -8.78 0.79 4.52
CA ALA A 109 -8.87 -0.63 4.19
C ALA A 109 -9.29 -1.48 5.40
N LEU A 110 -8.61 -1.31 6.54
CA LEU A 110 -8.91 -2.06 7.78
C LEU A 110 -10.31 -1.73 8.31
N SER A 111 -10.71 -0.45 8.30
CA SER A 111 -12.04 -0.03 8.74
C SER A 111 -13.17 -0.70 7.96
N ARG A 112 -13.03 -0.82 6.63
CA ARG A 112 -14.02 -1.50 5.79
C ARG A 112 -14.20 -2.96 6.18
N LEU A 113 -13.11 -3.65 6.49
CA LEU A 113 -13.14 -5.06 6.90
C LEU A 113 -13.79 -5.25 8.28
N ASP A 114 -13.52 -4.33 9.21
CA ASP A 114 -14.12 -4.36 10.54
C ASP A 114 -15.63 -4.08 10.49
N THR A 115 -16.10 -3.22 9.55
CA THR A 115 -17.54 -2.99 9.35
C THR A 115 -18.27 -4.14 8.67
N THR A 116 -17.57 -4.96 7.89
CA THR A 116 -18.13 -6.14 7.21
C THR A 116 -18.17 -7.39 8.09
N SER A 117 -17.45 -7.40 9.23
CA SER A 117 -17.50 -8.50 10.20
C SER A 117 -18.82 -8.49 10.99
N PRO A 118 -19.63 -9.57 11.00
CA PRO A 118 -20.95 -9.60 11.67
C PRO A 118 -20.93 -9.48 13.20
N GLY A 119 -19.77 -9.26 13.84
CA GLY A 119 -19.59 -9.37 15.28
C GLY A 119 -19.73 -8.08 16.09
N ASN A 120 -19.81 -6.89 15.45
CA ASN A 120 -19.70 -5.62 16.19
C ASN A 120 -20.95 -4.72 16.08
N ARG A 121 -22.14 -5.32 16.18
CA ARG A 121 -23.39 -4.60 16.46
C ARG A 121 -23.81 -4.84 17.90
N ASN A 122 -23.17 -4.16 18.84
CA ASN A 122 -23.70 -3.91 20.19
C ASN A 122 -23.06 -2.62 20.70
N GLY A 123 -23.66 -1.49 20.30
CA GLY A 123 -23.61 -0.22 21.03
C GLY A 123 -24.98 0.06 21.62
#